data_AF-A0A2G9YAL7-F1
#
_entry.id   AF-A0A2G9YAL7-F1
#
_cell.length_a   1.000
_cell.length_b   1.000
_cell.length_c   1.000
_cell.angle_alpha   90.00
_cell.angle_beta   90.00
_cell.angle_gamma   90.00
#
_symmetry.space_group_name_H-M   'P 1'
#
loop_
_entity.id
_entity.type
_entity.pdbx_description
1 polymer ?
#
loop_
_entity_poly.entity_id
_entity_poly.type
_entity_poly.pdbx_seq_one_letter_code
_entity_poly.pdbx_strand_id
1 'polypeptide(L)'
;GGYHSLGLQSDGSLWVWGRNLEYQLGDGTTLGKNVPTCIEGGNTWTAVAGGVYHSVGIRSDGTLWSWGGNSYGQLGDGTNVTRYVPTQIG
;
A
#
# COMPACT_ATOMS: atom_id res chain seq x y z
N GLY A 1 6.76 7.39 -1.40
CA GLY A 1 7.77 6.35 -1.15
C GLY A 1 9.00 6.62 -1.99
N GLY A 2 9.90 5.64 -2.10
CA GLY A 2 11.12 5.78 -2.91
C GLY A 2 10.83 5.79 -4.42
N TYR A 3 9.96 4.89 -4.89
CA TYR A 3 9.65 4.73 -6.32
C TYR A 3 8.16 4.85 -6.68
N HIS A 4 7.29 4.97 -5.68
CA HIS A 4 5.84 5.13 -5.84
C HIS A 4 5.31 6.20 -4.89
N SER A 5 4.07 6.60 -5.13
CA SER A 5 3.34 7.58 -4.34
C SER A 5 2.01 7.01 -3.89
N LEU A 6 1.59 7.44 -2.70
CA LEU A 6 0.29 7.16 -2.11
C LEU A 6 -0.36 8.52 -1.81
N GLY A 7 -1.65 8.63 -2.09
CA GLY A 7 -2.48 9.78 -1.77
C GLY A 7 -3.69 9.33 -0.99
N LEU A 8 -4.01 10.06 0.07
CA LEU A 8 -5.19 9.85 0.89
C LEU A 8 -6.11 11.05 0.73
N GLN A 9 -7.33 10.85 0.23
CA GLN A 9 -8.33 11.91 0.20
C GLN A 9 -9.04 12.02 1.56
N SER A 10 -9.66 13.18 1.81
CA SER A 10 -10.40 13.45 3.05
C SER A 10 -11.59 12.52 3.28
N ASP A 11 -12.11 11.90 2.22
CA ASP A 11 -13.16 10.89 2.32
C ASP A 11 -12.62 9.52 2.74
N GLY A 12 -11.30 9.35 2.92
CA GLY A 12 -10.67 8.08 3.29
C GLY A 12 -10.32 7.17 2.11
N SER A 13 -10.43 7.64 0.86
CA SER A 13 -10.05 6.87 -0.34
C SER A 13 -8.54 6.85 -0.57
N LEU A 14 -8.02 5.71 -1.00
CA LEU A 14 -6.59 5.48 -1.26
C LEU A 14 -6.30 5.50 -2.77
N TRP A 15 -5.41 6.41 -3.14
CA TRP A 15 -4.94 6.62 -4.51
C TRP A 15 -3.45 6.30 -4.61
N VAL A 16 -3.05 5.63 -5.68
CA VAL A 16 -1.67 5.15 -5.84
C VAL A 16 -1.15 5.41 -7.27
N TRP A 17 0.13 5.72 -7.41
CA TRP A 17 0.81 5.89 -8.70
C TRP A 17 2.33 5.68 -8.59
N GLY A 18 3.00 5.53 -9.73
CA GLY A 18 4.44 5.29 -9.84
C GLY A 18 4.79 3.84 -10.17
N ARG A 19 6.03 3.44 -9.84
CA ARG A 19 6.55 2.07 -10.05
C ARG A 19 5.70 1.06 -9.28
N ASN A 20 5.51 -0.14 -9.82
CA ASN A 20 4.74 -1.22 -9.17
C ASN A 20 5.38 -2.63 -9.28
N LEU A 21 6.68 -2.72 -9.59
CA LEU A 21 7.31 -4.03 -9.84
C LEU A 21 7.34 -4.98 -8.62
N GLU A 22 7.19 -4.44 -7.41
CA GLU A 22 7.13 -5.20 -6.15
C GLU A 22 5.73 -5.12 -5.53
N TYR A 23 4.69 -4.84 -6.31
CA TYR A 23 3.30 -4.69 -5.84
C TYR A 23 3.07 -3.56 -4.82
N GLN A 24 4.00 -2.59 -4.73
CA GLN A 24 3.89 -1.50 -3.76
C GLN A 24 2.66 -0.59 -3.94
N LEU A 25 1.99 -0.66 -5.10
CA LEU A 25 0.71 0.02 -5.30
C LEU A 25 -0.46 -0.73 -4.64
N GLY A 26 -0.37 -2.05 -4.44
CA GLY A 26 -1.41 -2.82 -3.75
C GLY A 26 -2.66 -3.10 -4.58
N ASP A 27 -2.61 -2.90 -5.91
CA ASP A 27 -3.72 -3.11 -6.83
C ASP A 27 -3.81 -4.55 -7.38
N GLY A 28 -3.05 -5.48 -6.80
CA GLY A 28 -2.95 -6.87 -7.27
C GLY A 28 -2.16 -7.06 -8.55
N THR A 29 -1.59 -5.99 -9.13
CA THR A 29 -0.81 -6.04 -10.37
C THR A 29 0.65 -5.66 -10.14
N THR A 30 1.50 -5.88 -11.16
CA THR A 30 2.87 -5.36 -11.22
C THR A 30 3.02 -4.16 -12.14
N LEU A 31 1.92 -3.70 -12.74
CA LEU A 31 1.94 -2.62 -13.72
C LEU A 31 2.02 -1.27 -13.02
N GLY A 32 3.03 -0.49 -13.36
CA GLY A 32 3.14 0.89 -12.89
C GLY A 32 1.99 1.75 -13.40
N LYS A 33 1.57 2.74 -12.61
CA LYS A 33 0.51 3.69 -12.99
C LYS A 33 1.12 5.08 -13.12
N ASN A 34 0.96 5.72 -14.27
CA ASN A 34 1.46 7.08 -14.48
C ASN A 34 0.42 8.16 -14.12
N VAL A 35 -0.75 7.75 -13.64
CA VAL A 35 -1.81 8.62 -13.15
C VAL A 35 -2.30 8.10 -11.81
N PRO A 36 -2.71 8.98 -10.87
CA PRO A 36 -3.35 8.56 -9.63
C PRO A 36 -4.50 7.60 -9.93
N THR A 37 -4.43 6.39 -9.38
CA THR A 37 -5.45 5.36 -9.55
C THR A 37 -6.02 5.04 -8.18
N CYS A 38 -7.34 5.14 -8.03
CA CYS A 38 -8.02 4.73 -6.81
C CYS A 38 -8.03 3.20 -6.73
N ILE A 39 -7.56 2.63 -5.62
CA ILE A 39 -7.57 1.18 -5.41
C ILE A 39 -8.53 0.76 -4.29
N GLU A 40 -8.94 1.71 -3.45
CA GLU A 40 -9.94 1.48 -2.42
C GLU A 40 -10.70 2.77 -2.12
N GLY A 41 -12.02 2.67 -2.01
CA GLY A 41 -12.92 3.82 -1.81
C GLY A 41 -12.88 4.42 -0.40
N GLY A 42 -13.71 5.44 -0.20
CA GLY A 42 -13.80 6.21 1.04
C GLY A 42 -14.18 5.41 2.29
N ASN A 43 -14.07 6.06 3.45
CA ASN A 43 -14.27 5.58 4.81
C ASN A 43 -13.34 4.43 5.25
N THR A 44 -12.26 4.21 4.51
CA THR A 44 -11.38 3.05 4.73
C THR A 44 -10.08 3.42 5.40
N TRP A 45 -9.34 4.40 4.89
CA TRP A 45 -7.97 4.71 5.34
C TRP A 45 -7.91 6.02 6.14
N THR A 46 -7.07 6.06 7.16
CA THR A 46 -6.82 7.26 7.98
C THR A 46 -5.37 7.74 7.91
N ALA A 47 -4.44 6.85 7.60
CA ALA A 47 -3.04 7.18 7.37
C ALA A 47 -2.40 6.20 6.40
N VAL A 48 -1.47 6.69 5.57
CA VAL A 48 -0.67 5.86 4.67
C VAL A 48 0.76 6.37 4.58
N ALA A 49 1.71 5.46 4.41
CA ALA A 49 3.12 5.78 4.20
C ALA A 49 3.74 4.79 3.20
N GLY A 50 4.68 5.28 2.38
CA GLY A 50 5.38 4.46 1.39
C GLY A 50 6.86 4.35 1.71
N GLY A 51 7.37 3.12 1.74
CA GLY A 51 8.80 2.81 1.72
C GLY A 51 9.38 2.79 0.31
N VAL A 52 10.51 2.12 0.12
CA VAL A 52 11.17 1.98 -1.20
C VAL A 52 10.38 1.03 -2.10
N TYR A 53 9.99 -0.13 -1.56
CA TYR A 53 9.30 -1.21 -2.29
C TYR A 53 8.02 -1.70 -1.61
N HIS A 54 7.59 -1.05 -0.53
CA HIS A 54 6.42 -1.45 0.24
C HIS A 54 5.61 -0.22 0.66
N SER A 55 4.42 -0.48 1.16
CA SER A 55 3.48 0.49 1.68
C SER A 55 2.89 -0.02 2.99
N VAL A 56 2.52 0.92 3.86
CA VAL A 56 1.81 0.65 5.10
C VAL A 56 0.68 1.64 5.27
N GLY A 57 -0.35 1.27 6.02
CA GLY A 57 -1.44 2.16 6.34
C GLY A 57 -2.25 1.72 7.54
N ILE A 58 -3.03 2.66 8.07
CA ILE A 58 -3.98 2.45 9.16
C ILE A 58 -5.38 2.66 8.60
N ARG A 59 -6.29 1.72 8.89
CA ARG A 59 -7.69 1.83 8.52
C ARG A 59 -8.51 2.58 9.58
N SER A 60 -9.72 2.97 9.23
CA SER A 60 -10.65 3.70 10.11
C SER A 60 -11.08 2.93 11.36
N ASP A 61 -11.02 1.59 11.31
CA ASP A 61 -11.24 0.69 12.44
C ASP A 61 -9.99 0.55 13.36
N GLY A 62 -8.91 1.26 13.06
CA GLY A 62 -7.66 1.24 13.83
C GLY A 62 -6.73 0.06 13.50
N THR A 63 -7.08 -0.78 12.52
CA THR A 63 -6.24 -1.91 12.12
C THR A 63 -5.04 -1.45 11.28
N LEU A 64 -3.92 -2.16 11.42
CA LEU A 64 -2.68 -1.89 10.70
C LEU A 64 -2.57 -2.81 9.48
N TRP A 65 -2.12 -2.27 8.35
CA TRP A 65 -2.03 -2.98 7.08
C TRP A 65 -0.70 -2.70 6.39
N SER A 66 -0.19 -3.70 5.66
CA SER A 66 1.01 -3.56 4.85
C SER A 66 0.88 -4.32 3.51
N TRP A 67 1.58 -3.83 2.49
CA TRP A 67 1.65 -4.46 1.16
C TRP A 67 2.91 -4.08 0.39
N GLY A 68 3.21 -4.84 -0.66
CA GLY A 68 4.38 -4.69 -1.51
C GLY A 68 5.51 -5.65 -1.17
N GLY A 69 6.73 -5.29 -1.60
CA GLY A 69 7.93 -6.10 -1.50
C GLY A 69 8.38 -6.33 -0.06
N ASN A 70 8.62 -7.60 0.28
CA ASN A 70 8.88 -8.05 1.65
C ASN A 70 10.20 -8.82 1.84
N SER A 71 11.15 -8.71 0.92
CA SER A 71 12.39 -9.51 0.96
C SER A 71 13.18 -9.35 2.27
N TYR A 72 12.99 -8.24 2.99
CA TYR A 72 13.67 -7.93 4.25
C TYR A 72 12.72 -7.92 5.47
N GLY A 73 11.50 -8.44 5.35
CA GLY A 73 10.52 -8.42 6.44
C GLY A 73 9.88 -7.05 6.67
N GLN A 74 9.90 -6.15 5.67
CA GLN A 74 9.38 -4.79 5.79
C GLN A 74 7.88 -4.74 6.12
N LEU A 75 7.15 -5.80 5.80
CA LEU A 75 5.71 -5.88 6.03
C LEU A 75 5.34 -6.19 7.48
N GLY A 76 6.28 -6.68 8.30
CA GLY A 76 6.03 -6.95 9.71
C GLY A 76 5.02 -8.07 9.99
N ASP A 77 4.70 -8.91 9.01
CA ASP A 77 3.71 -9.99 9.12
C ASP A 77 4.30 -11.33 9.57
N GLY A 78 5.53 -11.33 10.08
CA GLY A 78 6.27 -12.53 10.47
C GLY A 78 6.82 -13.34 9.29
N THR A 79 6.75 -12.82 8.05
CA THR A 79 7.25 -13.49 6.85
C THR A 79 8.19 -12.60 6.04
N ASN A 80 8.82 -13.19 5.03
CA ASN A 80 9.52 -12.47 3.95
C ASN A 80 8.76 -12.55 2.61
N VAL A 81 7.44 -12.82 2.66
CA VAL A 81 6.59 -13.02 1.49
C VAL A 81 5.95 -11.69 1.08
N THR A 82 6.10 -11.33 -0.20
CA THR A 82 5.46 -10.15 -0.81
C THR A 82 3.93 -10.25 -0.71
N ARG A 83 3.26 -9.13 -0.41
CA ARG A 83 1.79 -9.04 -0.38
C ARG A 83 1.31 -8.16 -1.52
N TYR A 84 0.47 -8.72 -2.39
CA TYR A 84 0.07 -8.07 -3.65
C TYR A 84 -1.05 -7.03 -3.48
N VAL A 85 -1.76 -7.14 -2.37
CA VAL A 85 -2.87 -6.28 -1.95
C VAL A 85 -2.65 -5.92 -0.47
N PRO A 86 -3.25 -4.82 0.01
CA PRO A 86 -3.29 -4.53 1.44
C PRO A 86 -3.65 -5.79 2.22
N THR A 87 -2.79 -6.14 3.19
CA THR A 87 -3.03 -7.27 4.10
C THR A 87 -2.93 -6.75 5.53
N GLN A 88 -3.91 -7.10 6.36
CA GLN A 88 -3.90 -6.74 7.79
C GLN A 88 -2.74 -7.42 8.49
N ILE A 89 -2.05 -6.69 9.37
CA ILE A 89 -0.98 -7.18 10.22
C ILE A 89 -1.29 -6.80 11.68
N GLY A 90 -1.12 -7.75 12.60
CA GLY A 90 -1.44 -7.60 14.02
C GLY A 90 -2.79 -8.18 14.42
#